data_AF-A0A067PGE8-F1
#
_entry.id   AF-A0A067PGE8-F1
#
_cell.length_a   1.000
_cell.length_b   1.000
_cell.length_c   1.000
_cell.angle_alpha   90.00
_cell.angle_beta   90.00
_cell.angle_gamma   90.00
#
_symmetry.space_group_name_H-M   'P 1'
#
loop_
_entity.id
_entity.type
_entity.pdbx_description
1 polymer ?
#
loop_
_entity_poly.entity_id
_entity_poly.type
_entity_poly.pdbx_seq_one_letter_code
_entity_poly.pdbx_strand_id
1 'polypeptide(L)'
;KKKPKLNDFDEQTIVGDTIAPRPSSYAISKLQGFKYVELFYFTREGCLDAFKNAHTTADDALSLTGTDGYVTLRPVAAFKASRNVVRDEDLTWEQMTMGKNAMLQMAEKLGWNAKHITALATFYFNLEQHPSRGLDAKNRALLLYQARVRRDWHDRLERDEGFNIGTINETLLRSISEEIWSFDRSESMKRSVILFPPLRRCSDQLPFSAHDPTINPPCR
;
A
#
# COMPACT_ATOMS: atom_id res chain seq x y z
N LYS A 1 -19.53 -21.04 36.61
CA LYS A 1 -19.45 -19.98 35.57
C LYS A 1 -19.69 -18.63 36.25
N LYS A 2 -18.73 -17.70 36.24
CA LYS A 2 -18.96 -16.33 36.76
C LYS A 2 -19.93 -15.61 35.82
N LYS A 3 -20.95 -14.94 36.36
CA LYS A 3 -21.81 -14.05 35.57
C LYS A 3 -20.95 -12.90 35.02
N PRO A 4 -21.15 -12.47 33.75
CA PRO A 4 -20.49 -11.27 33.25
C PRO A 4 -20.86 -10.10 34.16
N LYS A 5 -19.86 -9.39 34.68
CA LYS A 5 -20.09 -8.14 35.40
C LYS A 5 -20.26 -7.06 34.35
N LEU A 6 -21.46 -6.50 34.24
CA LEU A 6 -21.70 -5.34 33.40
C LEU A 6 -20.94 -4.16 34.01
N ASN A 7 -20.14 -3.47 33.21
CA ASN A 7 -19.53 -2.22 33.63
C ASN A 7 -20.62 -1.15 33.74
N ASP A 8 -20.46 -0.22 34.66
CA ASP A 8 -21.36 0.92 34.80
C ASP A 8 -21.18 1.90 33.64
N PHE A 9 -22.17 2.77 33.42
CA PHE A 9 -22.08 3.83 32.42
C PHE A 9 -22.21 5.20 33.10
N ASP A 10 -21.63 6.22 32.50
CA ASP A 10 -21.84 7.59 32.95
C ASP A 10 -23.19 8.10 32.43
N GLU A 11 -24.15 8.30 33.34
CA GLU A 11 -25.50 8.79 33.03
C GLU A 11 -25.51 10.19 32.40
N GLN A 12 -24.44 10.97 32.57
CA GLN A 12 -24.34 12.34 32.03
C GLN A 12 -23.72 12.37 30.63
N THR A 13 -23.06 11.29 30.21
CA THR A 13 -22.43 11.20 28.89
C THR A 13 -23.46 10.77 27.85
N ILE A 14 -23.85 11.70 26.96
CA ILE A 14 -24.65 11.38 25.77
C ILE A 14 -23.76 10.91 24.61
N VAL A 15 -24.34 10.16 23.68
CA VAL A 15 -23.68 9.86 22.40
C VAL A 15 -23.38 11.18 21.69
N GLY A 16 -22.16 11.35 21.22
CA GLY A 16 -21.79 12.53 20.42
C GLY A 16 -22.50 12.54 19.07
N ASP A 17 -22.48 13.69 18.40
CA ASP A 17 -23.16 13.91 17.11
C ASP A 17 -22.65 13.00 15.97
N THR A 18 -21.53 12.30 16.16
CA THR A 18 -20.97 11.39 15.15
C THR A 18 -20.23 10.22 15.80
N ILE A 19 -20.49 9.01 15.32
CA ILE A 19 -19.72 7.81 15.68
C ILE A 19 -18.50 7.75 14.77
N ALA A 20 -17.31 7.92 15.35
CA ALA A 20 -16.08 7.85 14.58
C ALA A 20 -15.85 6.44 14.01
N PRO A 21 -15.55 6.30 12.71
CA PRO A 21 -15.21 5.00 12.13
C PRO A 21 -13.95 4.43 12.81
N ARG A 22 -14.01 3.16 13.23
CA ARG A 22 -12.96 2.49 14.00
C ARG A 22 -12.09 1.61 13.09
N PRO A 23 -10.75 1.78 13.11
CA PRO A 23 -9.82 0.85 12.45
C PRO A 23 -9.92 -0.58 13.00
N SER A 24 -9.41 -1.55 12.26
CA SER A 24 -9.39 -2.95 12.70
C SER A 24 -8.59 -3.15 14.00
N SER A 25 -8.97 -4.15 14.80
CA SER A 25 -8.22 -4.54 16.00
C SER A 25 -6.79 -4.94 15.66
N TYR A 26 -6.57 -5.58 14.51
CA TYR A 26 -5.25 -5.84 13.93
C TYR A 26 -4.40 -4.56 13.82
N ALA A 27 -4.94 -3.53 13.18
CA ALA A 27 -4.22 -2.29 12.94
C ALA A 27 -3.89 -1.55 14.25
N ILE A 28 -4.86 -1.51 15.17
CA ILE A 28 -4.66 -0.94 16.51
C ILE A 28 -3.58 -1.70 17.27
N SER A 29 -3.60 -3.04 17.24
CA SER A 29 -2.59 -3.85 17.94
C SER A 29 -1.19 -3.68 17.35
N LYS A 30 -1.06 -3.52 16.03
CA LYS A 30 0.23 -3.21 15.38
C LYS A 30 0.74 -1.84 15.80
N LEU A 31 -0.13 -0.84 15.78
CA LEU A 31 0.22 0.53 16.17
C LEU A 31 0.58 0.64 17.65
N GLN A 32 -0.10 -0.10 18.53
CA GLN A 32 0.29 -0.21 19.95
C GLN A 32 1.69 -0.80 20.14
N GLY A 33 2.09 -1.73 19.27
CA GLY A 33 3.43 -2.32 19.27
C GLY A 33 4.48 -1.52 18.50
N PHE A 34 4.19 -0.26 18.11
CA PHE A 34 5.06 0.58 17.26
C PHE A 34 5.43 -0.05 15.91
N LYS A 35 4.68 -1.05 15.46
CA LYS A 35 4.95 -1.80 14.23
C LYS A 35 4.39 -1.08 13.02
N TYR A 36 5.02 -1.31 11.87
CA TYR A 36 4.44 -0.92 10.59
C TYR A 36 3.04 -1.53 10.41
N VAL A 37 2.11 -0.69 9.98
CA VAL A 37 0.74 -1.03 9.58
C VAL A 37 0.34 -0.10 8.44
N GLU A 38 -0.28 -0.65 7.40
CA GLU A 38 -0.71 0.09 6.21
C GLU A 38 -1.68 1.22 6.55
N LEU A 39 -1.51 2.38 5.90
CA LEU A 39 -2.39 3.54 6.12
C LEU A 39 -3.84 3.27 5.72
N PHE A 40 -4.07 2.32 4.81
CA PHE A 40 -5.39 1.88 4.38
C PHE A 40 -6.33 1.59 5.55
N TYR A 41 -5.84 0.95 6.63
CA TYR A 41 -6.69 0.60 7.79
C TYR A 41 -7.31 1.81 8.50
N PHE A 42 -6.74 2.99 8.29
CA PHE A 42 -7.16 4.24 8.91
C PHE A 42 -7.98 5.12 7.95
N THR A 43 -8.20 4.68 6.70
CA THR A 43 -9.10 5.36 5.77
C THR A 43 -10.55 4.97 6.06
N ARG A 44 -11.50 5.70 5.47
CA ARG A 44 -12.93 5.37 5.56
C ARG A 44 -13.20 3.96 5.04
N GLU A 45 -12.58 3.59 3.93
CA GLU A 45 -12.71 2.26 3.30
C GLU A 45 -12.16 1.17 4.20
N GLY A 46 -10.98 1.37 4.80
CA GLY A 46 -10.39 0.40 5.73
C GLY A 46 -11.22 0.22 7.00
N CYS A 47 -11.76 1.30 7.56
CA CYS A 47 -12.67 1.21 8.71
C CYS A 47 -13.99 0.52 8.35
N LEU A 48 -14.55 0.77 7.15
CA LEU A 48 -15.75 0.06 6.68
C LEU A 48 -15.48 -1.43 6.44
N ASP A 49 -14.31 -1.77 5.91
CA ASP A 49 -13.87 -3.16 5.77
C ASP A 49 -13.72 -3.85 7.14
N ALA A 50 -13.10 -3.18 8.10
CA ALA A 50 -12.98 -3.66 9.47
C ALA A 50 -14.35 -3.90 10.11
N PHE A 51 -15.29 -2.96 9.96
CA PHE A 51 -16.65 -3.09 10.46
C PHE A 51 -17.37 -4.32 9.86
N LYS A 52 -17.26 -4.53 8.54
CA LYS A 52 -17.85 -5.69 7.87
C LYS A 52 -17.26 -7.02 8.35
N ASN A 53 -15.96 -7.04 8.65
CA ASN A 53 -15.26 -8.25 9.06
C ASN A 53 -15.43 -8.57 10.57
N ALA A 54 -15.77 -7.57 11.40
CA ALA A 54 -15.96 -7.72 12.84
C ALA A 54 -17.19 -8.55 13.24
N HIS A 55 -18.15 -8.79 12.32
CA HIS A 55 -19.36 -9.57 12.61
C HIS A 55 -19.22 -11.06 12.25
N THR A 56 -18.02 -11.54 11.95
CA THR A 56 -17.77 -12.94 11.59
C THR A 56 -17.34 -13.75 12.80
N THR A 57 -17.78 -15.01 12.89
CA THR A 57 -17.55 -15.96 14.01
C THR A 57 -16.08 -16.23 14.35
N ALA A 58 -15.13 -15.73 13.56
CA ALA A 58 -13.70 -15.82 13.83
C ALA A 58 -13.18 -14.82 14.88
N ASP A 59 -13.98 -13.82 15.28
CA ASP A 59 -13.58 -12.79 16.26
C ASP A 59 -13.57 -13.32 17.71
N ASP A 60 -14.41 -14.32 18.01
CA ASP A 60 -14.46 -14.99 19.33
C ASP A 60 -13.34 -16.01 19.54
N ALA A 61 -12.58 -16.35 18.50
CA ALA A 61 -11.45 -17.25 18.62
C ALA A 61 -10.29 -16.54 19.33
N LEU A 62 -9.71 -17.18 20.35
CA LEU A 62 -8.54 -16.67 21.06
C LEU A 62 -7.28 -17.41 20.59
N SER A 63 -6.22 -16.65 20.34
CA SER A 63 -4.87 -17.15 20.08
C SER A 63 -4.00 -17.02 21.32
N LEU A 64 -3.15 -18.02 21.56
CA LEU A 64 -2.12 -18.00 22.60
C LEU A 64 -0.87 -17.32 22.05
N THR A 65 -0.45 -16.21 22.66
CA THR A 65 0.81 -15.53 22.30
C THR A 65 1.75 -15.45 23.49
N GLY A 66 3.01 -15.86 23.27
CA GLY A 66 4.09 -15.72 24.23
C GLY A 66 4.71 -14.33 24.16
N THR A 67 4.73 -13.62 25.29
CA THR A 67 5.47 -12.37 25.49
C THR A 67 6.22 -12.46 26.82
N ASP A 68 7.54 -12.36 26.78
CA ASP A 68 8.42 -12.28 27.96
C ASP A 68 8.18 -13.33 29.04
N GLY A 69 8.00 -14.59 28.62
CA GLY A 69 7.79 -15.72 29.53
C GLY A 69 6.34 -15.95 29.97
N TYR A 70 5.40 -15.10 29.54
CA TYR A 70 3.97 -15.26 29.81
C TYR A 70 3.20 -15.62 28.55
N VAL A 71 2.20 -16.49 28.71
CA VAL A 71 1.24 -16.81 27.65
C VAL A 71 -0.01 -15.96 27.86
N THR A 72 -0.28 -15.09 26.90
CA THR A 72 -1.45 -14.21 26.89
C THR A 72 -2.46 -14.72 25.86
N LEU A 73 -3.75 -14.65 26.20
CA LEU A 73 -4.84 -14.91 25.27
C LEU A 73 -5.23 -13.59 24.59
N ARG A 74 -5.14 -13.56 23.25
CA ARG A 74 -5.56 -12.41 22.46
C ARG A 74 -6.56 -12.85 21.37
N PRO A 75 -7.59 -12.06 21.06
CA PRO A 75 -8.49 -12.37 19.95
C PRO A 75 -7.72 -12.58 18.65
N VAL A 76 -8.09 -13.60 17.88
CA VAL A 76 -7.46 -13.93 16.58
C VAL A 76 -7.54 -12.76 15.61
N ALA A 77 -8.60 -11.95 15.68
CA ALA A 77 -8.72 -10.75 14.86
C ALA A 77 -7.62 -9.72 15.09
N ALA A 78 -6.97 -9.70 16.25
CA ALA A 78 -5.81 -8.84 16.49
C ALA A 78 -4.58 -9.24 15.65
N PHE A 79 -4.59 -10.44 15.04
CA PHE A 79 -3.52 -10.95 14.19
C PHE A 79 -3.93 -11.13 12.73
N LYS A 80 -5.22 -11.01 12.42
CA LYS A 80 -5.74 -11.24 11.08
C LYS A 80 -5.74 -9.95 10.27
N ALA A 81 -4.80 -9.85 9.33
CA ALA A 81 -4.81 -8.81 8.32
C ALA A 81 -6.04 -8.94 7.40
N SER A 82 -6.55 -7.80 6.92
CA SER A 82 -7.60 -7.79 5.89
C SER A 82 -7.05 -8.27 4.55
N ARG A 83 -7.85 -9.04 3.82
CA ARG A 83 -7.55 -9.41 2.42
C ARG A 83 -7.71 -8.25 1.43
N ASN A 84 -8.41 -7.18 1.85
CA ASN A 84 -8.71 -6.02 1.03
C ASN A 84 -7.72 -4.86 1.29
N VAL A 85 -6.66 -5.11 2.08
CA VAL A 85 -5.67 -4.07 2.41
C VAL A 85 -4.98 -3.57 1.15
N VAL A 86 -4.96 -2.25 0.99
CA VAL A 86 -4.19 -1.58 -0.07
C VAL A 86 -2.82 -1.23 0.51
N ARG A 87 -1.75 -1.58 -0.22
CA ARG A 87 -0.38 -1.23 0.19
C ARG A 87 -0.18 0.27 0.11
N ASP A 88 0.66 0.79 0.98
CA ASP A 88 0.99 2.22 1.06
C ASP A 88 1.43 2.84 -0.27
N GLU A 89 2.20 2.10 -1.07
CA GLU A 89 2.66 2.51 -2.40
C GLU A 89 1.55 2.56 -3.47
N ASP A 90 0.44 1.85 -3.24
CA ASP A 90 -0.69 1.72 -4.15
C ASP A 90 -1.88 2.63 -3.74
N LEU A 91 -1.75 3.37 -2.64
CA LEU A 91 -2.79 4.32 -2.19
C LEU A 91 -2.90 5.50 -3.14
N THR A 92 -4.11 6.04 -3.27
CA THR A 92 -4.26 7.38 -3.84
C THR A 92 -3.70 8.42 -2.86
N TRP A 93 -3.36 9.61 -3.37
CA TRP A 93 -2.91 10.69 -2.50
C TRP A 93 -3.94 11.05 -1.43
N GLU A 94 -5.23 11.07 -1.80
CA GLU A 94 -6.32 11.36 -0.89
C GLU A 94 -6.43 10.31 0.22
N GLN A 95 -6.33 9.02 -0.14
CA GLN A 95 -6.32 7.93 0.82
C GLN A 95 -5.12 8.01 1.77
N MET A 96 -3.93 8.34 1.25
CA MET A 96 -2.74 8.56 2.07
C MET A 96 -2.96 9.73 3.05
N THR A 97 -3.45 10.87 2.58
CA THR A 97 -3.70 12.06 3.42
C THR A 97 -4.75 11.80 4.50
N MET A 98 -5.85 11.10 4.18
CA MET A 98 -6.85 10.70 5.18
C MET A 98 -6.27 9.71 6.19
N GLY A 99 -5.63 8.65 5.68
CA GLY A 99 -5.08 7.57 6.49
C GLY A 99 -4.00 8.04 7.47
N LYS A 100 -3.08 8.92 7.03
CA LYS A 100 -2.03 9.46 7.91
C LYS A 100 -2.60 10.26 9.07
N ASN A 101 -3.62 11.09 8.82
CA ASN A 101 -4.17 11.99 9.84
C ASN A 101 -4.88 11.16 10.91
N ALA A 102 -5.67 10.17 10.48
CA ALA A 102 -6.34 9.24 11.39
C ALA A 102 -5.35 8.33 12.15
N MET A 103 -4.29 7.87 11.49
CA MET A 103 -3.23 7.07 12.12
C MET A 103 -2.47 7.86 13.19
N LEU A 104 -2.08 9.12 12.93
CA LEU A 104 -1.41 9.98 13.89
C LEU A 104 -2.28 10.28 15.12
N GLN A 105 -3.57 10.58 14.91
CA GLN A 105 -4.52 10.78 16.01
C GLN A 105 -4.69 9.50 16.85
N MET A 106 -4.71 8.32 16.21
CA MET A 106 -4.79 7.06 16.93
C MET A 106 -3.50 6.79 17.71
N ALA A 107 -2.34 7.05 17.12
CA ALA A 107 -1.05 6.90 17.78
C ALA A 107 -0.93 7.78 19.03
N GLU A 108 -1.39 9.04 18.95
CA GLU A 108 -1.49 9.95 20.10
C GLU A 108 -2.41 9.39 21.20
N LYS A 109 -3.61 8.90 20.84
CA LYS A 109 -4.54 8.25 21.77
C LYS A 109 -3.97 7.00 22.43
N LEU A 110 -3.05 6.31 21.75
CA LEU A 110 -2.34 5.15 22.26
C LEU A 110 -1.12 5.53 23.12
N GLY A 111 -0.88 6.82 23.37
CA GLY A 111 0.17 7.31 24.25
C GLY A 111 1.57 7.27 23.64
N TRP A 112 1.68 7.32 22.31
CA TRP A 112 2.98 7.45 21.66
C TRP A 112 3.72 8.70 22.13
N ASN A 113 5.05 8.59 22.25
CA ASN A 113 5.89 9.73 22.60
C ASN A 113 5.75 10.84 21.54
N ALA A 114 5.56 12.07 22.00
CA ALA A 114 5.44 13.26 21.15
C ALA A 114 6.58 13.37 20.11
N LYS A 115 7.82 12.97 20.45
CA LYS A 115 8.95 12.96 19.51
C LYS A 115 8.66 12.13 18.24
N HIS A 116 8.05 10.95 18.39
CA HIS A 116 7.74 10.08 17.24
C HIS A 116 6.57 10.65 16.42
N ILE A 117 5.54 11.16 17.09
CA ILE A 117 4.40 11.81 16.44
C ILE A 117 4.85 13.04 15.65
N THR A 118 5.64 13.92 16.25
CA THR A 118 6.18 15.10 15.58
C THR A 118 7.04 14.74 14.38
N ALA A 119 7.93 13.74 14.50
CA ALA A 119 8.77 13.33 13.37
C ALA A 119 7.95 12.83 12.17
N LEU A 120 6.92 12.01 12.41
CA LEU A 120 6.00 11.56 11.36
C LEU A 120 5.15 12.71 10.79
N ALA A 121 4.65 13.61 11.64
CA ALA A 121 3.90 14.78 11.19
C ALA A 121 4.75 15.68 10.28
N THR A 122 6.01 15.95 10.67
CA THR A 122 6.97 16.69 9.85
C THR A 122 7.27 15.98 8.53
N PHE A 123 7.43 14.66 8.55
CA PHE A 123 7.64 13.87 7.34
C PHE A 123 6.51 14.06 6.33
N TYR A 124 5.27 13.87 6.76
CA TYR A 124 4.12 14.03 5.87
C TYR A 124 3.91 15.47 5.42
N PHE A 125 4.14 16.44 6.31
CA PHE A 125 4.09 17.85 5.94
C PHE A 125 5.08 18.15 4.81
N ASN A 126 6.33 17.70 4.95
CA ASN A 126 7.36 17.92 3.94
C ASN A 126 7.06 17.20 2.61
N LEU A 127 6.42 16.01 2.65
CA LEU A 127 5.93 15.35 1.45
C LEU A 127 4.81 16.13 0.75
N GLU A 128 3.86 16.67 1.53
CA GLU A 128 2.73 17.46 1.02
C GLU A 128 3.17 18.81 0.43
N GLN A 129 4.19 19.43 1.01
CA GLN A 129 4.76 20.70 0.55
C GLN A 129 5.91 20.53 -0.47
N HIS A 130 6.24 19.29 -0.85
CA HIS A 130 7.36 19.05 -1.72
C HIS A 130 7.14 19.69 -3.12
N PRO A 131 8.13 20.39 -3.72
CA PRO A 131 7.95 21.10 -5.00
C PRO A 131 7.53 20.21 -6.18
N SER A 132 7.72 18.89 -6.07
CA SER A 132 7.28 17.95 -7.09
C SER A 132 5.80 17.53 -6.97
N ARG A 133 5.07 18.04 -5.97
CA ARG A 133 3.64 17.82 -5.80
C ARG A 133 2.85 18.47 -6.96
N GLY A 134 1.84 17.76 -7.46
CA GLY A 134 0.96 18.25 -8.53
C GLY A 134 1.37 17.80 -9.94
N LEU A 135 2.45 17.03 -10.06
CA LEU A 135 2.83 16.33 -11.29
C LEU A 135 2.52 14.84 -11.12
N ASP A 136 1.58 14.29 -11.89
CA ASP A 136 1.02 12.94 -11.63
C ASP A 136 2.07 11.83 -11.51
N ALA A 137 3.05 11.79 -12.41
CA ALA A 137 4.15 10.82 -12.33
C ALA A 137 5.01 11.01 -11.08
N LYS A 138 5.19 12.25 -10.61
CA LYS A 138 5.96 12.55 -9.40
C LYS A 138 5.17 12.32 -8.12
N ASN A 139 3.84 12.41 -8.16
CA ASN A 139 2.99 12.01 -7.05
C ASN A 139 3.17 10.52 -6.75
N ARG A 140 3.27 9.68 -7.79
CA ARG A 140 3.59 8.25 -7.64
C ARG A 140 4.96 8.03 -6.99
N ALA A 141 5.98 8.80 -7.40
CA ALA A 141 7.31 8.74 -6.78
C ALA A 141 7.28 9.13 -5.29
N LEU A 142 6.54 10.19 -4.93
CA LEU A 142 6.37 10.62 -3.54
C LEU A 142 5.62 9.57 -2.69
N LEU A 143 4.58 8.93 -3.23
CA LEU A 143 3.88 7.84 -2.55
C LEU A 143 4.76 6.61 -2.36
N LEU A 144 5.54 6.24 -3.38
CA LEU A 144 6.48 5.12 -3.26
C LEU A 144 7.61 5.44 -2.26
N TYR A 145 8.13 6.66 -2.27
CA TYR A 145 9.09 7.15 -1.27
C TYR A 145 8.49 7.07 0.14
N GLN A 146 7.25 7.55 0.33
CA GLN A 146 6.61 7.51 1.64
C GLN A 146 6.49 6.07 2.16
N ALA A 147 5.99 5.17 1.31
CA ALA A 147 5.79 3.76 1.65
C ALA A 147 7.11 3.07 2.07
N ARG A 148 8.17 3.26 1.27
CA ARG A 148 9.49 2.65 1.52
C ARG A 148 10.13 3.20 2.79
N VAL A 149 10.17 4.52 2.94
CA VAL A 149 10.84 5.18 4.07
C VAL A 149 10.09 4.93 5.38
N ARG A 150 8.76 4.96 5.38
CA ARG A 150 7.96 4.69 6.58
C ARG A 150 8.15 3.25 7.05
N ARG A 151 8.18 2.28 6.13
CA ARG A 151 8.43 0.87 6.46
C ARG A 151 9.82 0.66 7.06
N ASP A 152 10.87 1.16 6.39
CA ASP A 152 12.25 1.07 6.86
C ASP A 152 12.44 1.77 8.22
N TRP A 153 11.77 2.90 8.44
CA TRP A 153 11.79 3.61 9.71
C TRP A 153 11.20 2.77 10.86
N HIS A 154 10.04 2.14 10.65
CA HIS A 154 9.45 1.24 11.64
C HIS A 154 10.35 0.02 11.91
N ASP A 155 10.88 -0.61 10.86
CA ASP A 155 11.75 -1.78 11.00
C ASP A 155 13.03 -1.45 11.79
N ARG A 156 13.62 -0.27 11.55
CA ARG A 156 14.80 0.21 12.30
C ARG A 156 14.47 0.65 13.71
N LEU A 157 13.28 1.22 13.94
CA LEU A 157 12.83 1.53 15.31
C LEU A 157 12.75 0.27 16.17
N GLU A 158 12.30 -0.87 15.63
CA GLU A 158 12.29 -2.14 16.38
C GLU A 158 13.70 -2.60 16.82
N ARG A 159 14.77 -2.05 16.23
CA ARG A 159 16.17 -2.35 16.54
C ARG A 159 16.91 -1.20 17.26
N ASP A 160 16.18 -0.17 17.71
CA ASP A 160 16.75 1.08 18.26
C ASP A 160 17.67 1.83 17.27
N GLU A 161 17.51 1.61 15.96
CA GLU A 161 18.26 2.25 14.86
C GLU A 161 17.44 3.33 14.14
N GLY A 162 16.37 3.81 14.79
CA GLY A 162 15.45 4.79 14.19
C GLY A 162 16.17 6.07 13.75
N PHE A 163 15.88 6.51 12.52
CA PHE A 163 16.42 7.75 11.96
C PHE A 163 15.40 8.90 12.00
N ASN A 164 15.84 10.12 11.69
CA ASN A 164 14.91 11.24 11.53
C ASN A 164 14.14 11.11 10.21
N ILE A 165 12.92 10.58 10.29
CA ILE A 165 12.04 10.44 9.13
C ILE A 165 11.54 11.79 8.58
N GLY A 166 11.57 12.86 9.39
CA GLY A 166 11.03 14.17 9.01
C GLY A 166 11.74 14.82 7.82
N THR A 167 12.99 14.46 7.55
CA THR A 167 13.80 15.05 6.46
C THR A 167 13.68 14.24 5.18
N ILE A 168 13.32 14.88 4.07
CA ILE A 168 13.27 14.23 2.76
C ILE A 168 14.68 14.05 2.21
N ASN A 169 15.01 12.80 1.87
CA ASN A 169 16.25 12.46 1.19
C ASN A 169 16.03 12.59 -0.32
N GLU A 170 16.40 13.75 -0.86
CA GLU A 170 16.28 14.07 -2.29
C GLU A 170 17.04 13.10 -3.21
N THR A 171 18.13 12.51 -2.72
CA THR A 171 18.91 11.53 -3.51
C THR A 171 18.11 10.23 -3.67
N LEU A 172 17.51 9.75 -2.58
CA LEU A 172 16.64 8.56 -2.62
C LEU A 172 15.34 8.84 -3.39
N LEU A 173 14.72 10.01 -3.23
CA LEU A 173 13.52 10.37 -3.98
C LEU A 173 13.79 10.41 -5.50
N ARG A 174 14.97 10.91 -5.89
CA ARG A 174 15.41 10.92 -7.29
C ARG A 174 15.62 9.52 -7.85
N SER A 175 16.29 8.63 -7.12
CA SER A 175 16.50 7.25 -7.58
C SER A 175 15.18 6.50 -7.72
N ILE A 176 14.22 6.70 -6.80
CA ILE A 176 12.87 6.16 -6.91
C ILE A 176 12.15 6.71 -8.14
N SER A 177 12.28 8.02 -8.40
CA SER A 177 11.70 8.62 -9.60
C SER A 177 12.26 7.97 -10.86
N GLU A 178 13.59 7.83 -10.96
CA GLU A 178 14.27 7.19 -12.10
C GLU A 178 13.85 5.73 -12.30
N GLU A 179 13.66 4.97 -11.21
CA GLU A 179 13.14 3.60 -11.26
C GLU A 179 11.75 3.54 -11.92
N ILE A 180 10.84 4.44 -11.52
CA ILE A 180 9.50 4.54 -12.12
C ILE A 180 9.59 4.90 -13.61
N TRP A 181 10.41 5.90 -13.96
CA TRP A 181 10.61 6.29 -15.36
C TRP A 181 11.17 5.16 -16.23
N SER A 182 12.14 4.40 -15.71
CA SER A 182 12.72 3.25 -16.40
C SER A 182 11.67 2.15 -16.63
N PHE A 183 10.87 1.86 -15.60
CA PHE A 183 9.78 0.89 -15.69
C PHE A 183 8.75 1.29 -16.75
N ASP A 184 8.24 2.53 -16.71
CA ASP A 184 7.21 3.01 -17.63
C ASP A 184 7.71 3.05 -19.09
N ARG A 185 8.99 3.39 -19.31
CA ARG A 185 9.64 3.31 -20.64
C ARG A 185 9.71 1.86 -21.14
N SER A 186 10.10 0.92 -20.28
CA SER A 186 10.21 -0.48 -20.64
C SER A 186 8.85 -1.10 -21.00
N GLU A 187 7.79 -0.76 -20.27
CA GLU A 187 6.42 -1.21 -20.54
C GLU A 187 5.88 -0.61 -21.84
N SER A 188 6.18 0.67 -22.10
CA SER A 188 5.83 1.32 -23.36
C SER A 188 6.51 0.65 -24.57
N MET A 189 7.78 0.26 -24.42
CA MET A 189 8.52 -0.48 -25.45
C MET A 189 7.92 -1.87 -25.72
N LYS A 190 7.48 -2.58 -24.68
CA LYS A 190 6.81 -3.88 -24.85
C LYS A 190 5.46 -3.73 -25.55
N ARG A 191 4.67 -2.71 -25.21
CA ARG A 191 3.38 -2.45 -25.85
C ARG A 191 3.53 -2.08 -27.33
N SER A 192 4.55 -1.31 -27.71
CA SER A 192 4.79 -0.95 -29.11
C SER A 192 5.23 -2.15 -29.96
N VAL A 193 6.02 -3.07 -29.39
CA VAL A 193 6.41 -4.33 -30.06
C VAL A 193 5.21 -5.26 -30.29
N ILE A 194 4.21 -5.26 -29.41
CA ILE A 194 2.99 -6.05 -29.58
C ILE A 194 2.09 -5.48 -30.70
N LEU A 195 2.08 -4.15 -30.88
CA LEU A 195 1.27 -3.51 -31.92
C LEU A 195 1.85 -3.63 -33.34
N PHE A 196 3.14 -3.93 -33.45
CA PHE A 196 3.83 -4.17 -34.72
C PHE A 196 4.48 -5.55 -34.71
N PRO A 197 3.74 -6.64 -35.03
CA PRO A 197 4.36 -7.93 -35.24
C PRO A 197 5.43 -7.80 -36.34
N PRO A 198 6.57 -8.51 -36.24
CA PRO A 198 7.60 -8.45 -37.26
C PRO A 198 6.99 -8.82 -38.61
N LEU A 199 7.13 -7.94 -39.61
CA LEU A 199 6.73 -8.22 -40.98
C LEU A 199 7.37 -9.55 -41.39
N ARG A 200 6.53 -10.57 -41.63
CA ARG A 200 7.00 -11.85 -42.15
C ARG A 200 7.76 -11.56 -43.43
N ARG A 201 9.05 -11.88 -43.43
CA ARG A 201 9.90 -11.80 -44.60
C ARG A 201 9.36 -12.82 -45.61
N CYS A 202 8.69 -12.34 -46.66
CA CYS A 202 8.23 -13.16 -47.76
C CYS A 202 9.48 -13.59 -48.54
N SER A 203 9.94 -14.81 -48.29
CA SER A 203 11.06 -15.42 -48.99
C SER A 203 10.80 -16.91 -49.05
N ASP A 204 9.81 -17.30 -49.84
CA ASP A 204 9.73 -18.67 -50.34
C ASP A 204 9.77 -18.64 -51.86
N GLN A 205 10.80 -19.32 -52.34
CA GLN A 205 11.13 -19.55 -53.73
C GLN A 205 10.03 -20.36 -54.43
N LEU A 206 9.76 -20.05 -55.70
CA LEU A 206 9.18 -21.03 -56.63
C LEU A 206 10.27 -21.48 -57.61
N PRO A 207 10.37 -22.79 -57.90
CA PRO A 207 11.50 -23.35 -58.61
C PRO A 207 11.34 -23.27 -60.13
N PHE A 208 12.50 -23.23 -60.76
CA PHE A 208 12.78 -23.56 -62.16
C PHE A 208 12.20 -24.94 -62.54
N SER A 209 11.54 -25.03 -63.70
CA SER A 209 11.65 -26.22 -64.56
C SER A 209 11.39 -25.86 -66.02
N ALA A 210 12.26 -26.36 -66.89
CA ALA A 210 12.35 -26.08 -68.32
C ALA A 210 11.71 -27.18 -69.20
N HIS A 211 11.55 -26.85 -70.49
CA HIS A 211 11.49 -27.71 -71.69
C HIS A 211 10.17 -28.47 -72.01
N ASP A 212 9.64 -28.56 -73.25
CA ASP A 212 10.01 -28.08 -74.60
C ASP A 212 8.81 -28.33 -75.60
N PRO A 213 8.91 -28.37 -76.95
CA PRO A 213 8.36 -27.38 -77.90
C PRO A 213 7.36 -27.95 -78.95
N THR A 214 7.12 -27.20 -80.04
CA THR A 214 6.38 -27.48 -81.30
C THR A 214 4.87 -27.14 -81.26
N ILE A 215 4.20 -26.47 -82.21
CA ILE A 215 4.25 -26.44 -83.70
C ILE A 215 3.78 -25.05 -84.23
N ASN A 216 4.28 -24.68 -85.42
CA ASN A 216 4.17 -23.45 -86.23
C ASN A 216 2.76 -22.95 -86.69
N PRO A 217 2.67 -21.71 -87.29
CA PRO A 217 1.45 -20.92 -87.53
C PRO A 217 0.79 -21.15 -88.91
N PRO A 218 -0.31 -20.44 -89.26
CA PRO A 218 -0.16 -19.32 -90.22
C PRO A 218 -1.16 -18.13 -90.13
N CYS A 219 -0.68 -16.98 -90.63
CA CYS A 219 -1.32 -15.90 -91.41
C CYS A 219 -2.83 -15.56 -91.26
N ARG A 220 -3.12 -14.30 -90.93
CA ARG A 220 -3.42 -13.22 -91.91
C ARG A 220 -3.42 -11.84 -91.25
#